data_AF-A0A7C3XYE7-F1
#
_entry.id   AF-A0A7C3XYE7-F1
#
_cell.length_a   1.000
_cell.length_b   1.000
_cell.length_c   1.000
_cell.angle_alpha   90.00
_cell.angle_beta   90.00
_cell.angle_gamma   90.00
#
_symmetry.space_group_name_H-M   'P 1'
#
loop_
_entity.id
_entity.type
_entity.pdbx_description
1 polymer ?
#
loop_
_entity_poly.entity_id
_entity_poly.type
_entity_poly.pdbx_seq_one_letter_code
_entity_poly.pdbx_strand_id
1 'polypeptide(L)' 'MERRAAVSITSNIAEGFSRNSLKEKVQFYSMAKASNTELQNQLLIAKDVGYLSREKFKELEEQSIRVNKLISGLIRYCKK' A
#
# COMPACT_ATOMS: atom_id res chain seq x y z
N MET A 1 -4.89 -2.13 14.43
CA MET A 1 -3.68 -1.45 13.88
C MET A 1 -3.68 -1.50 12.36
N GLU A 2 -4.01 -2.64 11.74
CA GLU A 2 -4.14 -2.84 10.28
C GLU A 2 -5.04 -1.82 9.55
N ARG A 3 -6.15 -1.41 10.17
CA ARG A 3 -7.05 -0.38 9.60
C ARG A 3 -6.33 0.93 9.31
N ARG A 4 -5.30 1.29 10.09
CA ARG A 4 -4.55 2.54 9.91
C ARG A 4 -3.63 2.46 8.69
N ALA A 5 -2.95 1.33 8.49
CA ALA A 5 -2.08 1.13 7.33
C ALA A 5 -2.91 1.12 6.03
N ALA A 6 -4.02 0.37 6.00
CA ALA A 6 -4.90 0.32 4.83
C ALA A 6 -5.51 1.69 4.48
N VAL A 7 -5.97 2.46 5.47
CA VAL A 7 -6.48 3.83 5.26
C VAL A 7 -5.34 4.77 4.83
N SER A 8 -4.15 4.65 5.40
CA SER A 8 -3.00 5.46 5.03
C SER A 8 -2.61 5.28 3.55
N ILE A 9 -2.70 4.06 3.02
CA ILE A 9 -2.44 3.81 1.59
C ILE A 9 -3.40 4.63 0.71
N THR A 10 -4.70 4.56 0.98
CA THR A 10 -5.70 5.26 0.16
C THR A 10 -5.62 6.77 0.34
N SER A 11 -5.42 7.26 1.57
CA SER A 11 -5.21 8.69 1.86
C SER A 11 -4.01 9.25 1.10
N ASN A 12 -2.85 8.58 1.17
CA ASN A 12 -1.65 9.05 0.45
C ASN A 12 -1.83 9.01 -1.08
N ILE A 13 -2.56 8.03 -1.63
CA ILE A 13 -2.87 8.02 -3.08
C ILE A 13 -3.75 9.21 -3.45
N ALA A 14 -4.80 9.49 -2.68
CA ALA A 14 -5.70 10.62 -2.91
C ALA A 14 -4.99 11.97 -2.78
N GLU A 15 -4.16 12.13 -1.74
CA GLU A 15 -3.34 13.32 -1.55
C GLU A 15 -2.31 13.50 -2.65
N GLY A 16 -1.65 12.43 -3.11
CA GLY A 16 -0.78 12.49 -4.28
C GLY A 16 -1.57 12.92 -5.52
N PHE A 17 -2.76 12.37 -5.75
CA PHE A 17 -3.59 12.73 -6.89
C PHE A 17 -3.93 14.22 -6.94
N SER A 18 -4.20 14.86 -5.80
CA SER A 18 -4.52 16.29 -5.73
C SER A 18 -3.32 17.24 -5.90
N ARG A 19 -2.07 16.75 -5.87
CA ARG A 19 -0.88 17.59 -6.07
C ARG A 19 -0.67 17.96 -7.54
N ASN A 20 -0.17 19.18 -7.76
CA ASN A 20 0.13 19.71 -9.09
C ASN A 20 1.50 19.28 -9.61
N SER A 21 2.52 19.20 -8.74
CA SER A 21 3.86 18.83 -9.18
C SER A 21 4.08 17.32 -9.18
N LEU A 22 4.76 16.80 -10.21
CA LEU A 22 5.13 15.39 -10.29
C LEU A 22 6.02 14.94 -9.12
N LYS A 23 6.88 15.84 -8.62
CA LYS A 23 7.75 15.58 -7.47
C LYS A 23 6.95 15.32 -6.19
N GLU A 24 5.95 16.15 -5.90
CA GLU A 24 5.08 15.94 -4.73
C GLU A 24 4.22 14.69 -4.91
N LYS A 25 3.66 14.45 -6.11
CA LYS A 25 2.94 13.20 -6.42
C LYS A 25 3.77 11.97 -6.05
N VAL A 26 5.03 11.93 -6.48
CA VAL A 26 5.97 10.82 -6.19
C VAL A 26 6.20 10.67 -4.69
N GLN A 27 6.29 11.75 -3.92
CA GLN A 27 6.48 11.67 -2.47
C GLN A 27 5.29 10.98 -1.80
N PHE A 28 4.07 11.41 -2.10
CA PHE A 28 2.85 10.79 -1.55
C PHE A 28 2.69 9.33 -1.99
N TYR A 29 2.92 9.02 -3.27
CA TYR A 29 2.87 7.64 -3.73
C TYR A 29 3.96 6.75 -3.10
N SER A 30 5.12 7.31 -2.78
CA SER A 30 6.16 6.59 -2.03
C SER A 30 5.73 6.32 -0.59
N MET A 31 5.03 7.25 0.06
CA MET A 31 4.43 7.03 1.38
C MET A 31 3.33 5.95 1.32
N ALA A 32 2.45 5.97 0.33
CA ALA A 32 1.46 4.91 0.11
C ALA A 32 2.12 3.53 -0.05
N LYS A 33 3.24 3.47 -0.79
CA LYS A 33 4.01 2.23 -0.96
C LYS A 33 4.58 1.73 0.37
N ALA A 34 5.14 2.63 1.19
CA ALA A 34 5.66 2.29 2.51
C ALA A 34 4.57 1.74 3.43
N SER A 35 3.40 2.39 3.49
CA SER A 35 2.24 1.91 4.26
C SER A 35 1.76 0.54 3.79
N ASN A 36 1.81 0.24 2.48
CA ASN A 36 1.49 -1.08 1.97
C ASN A 36 2.51 -2.14 2.41
N THR A 37 3.80 -1.82 2.44
CA THR A 37 4.83 -2.73 2.97
C THR A 37 4.63 -2.99 4.46
N GLU A 38 4.25 -1.99 5.25
CA GLU A 38 3.90 -2.19 6.66
C GLU A 38 2.69 -3.12 6.81
N LEU A 39 1.65 -2.94 5.99
CA LEU A 39 0.48 -3.83 5.98
C LEU A 39 0.86 -5.27 5.65
N GLN A 40 1.75 -5.50 4.68
CA GLN A 40 2.23 -6.85 4.34
C GLN A 40 2.90 -7.54 5.53
N ASN A 41 3.74 -6.79 6.27
CA ASN A 41 4.36 -7.30 7.48
C ASN A 41 3.33 -7.62 8.57
N GLN A 42 2.32 -6.75 8.76
CA GLN A 42 1.24 -7.00 9.71
C GLN A 42 0.41 -8.24 9.35
N LEU A 43 0.10 -8.44 8.06
CA LEU A 43 -0.60 -9.65 7.58
C LEU A 43 0.21 -10.92 7.87
N LEU A 44 1.54 -10.86 7.70
CA LEU A 44 2.43 -11.98 8.00
C LEU A 44 2.38 -12.34 9.49
N ILE A 45 2.52 -11.33 10.35
CA ILE A 45 2.43 -11.50 11.81
C ILE A 45 1.06 -12.05 12.19
N ALA A 46 -0.03 -11.50 11.65
CA ALA A 46 -1.40 -11.92 11.94
C ALA A 46 -1.65 -13.39 11.55
N LYS A 47 -1.07 -13.84 10.44
CA LYS A 47 -1.09 -15.26 10.04
C LYS A 47 -0.27 -16.11 11.02
N ASP A 48 0.92 -15.69 11.41
CA ASP A 48 1.82 -16.46 12.28
C ASP A 48 1.26 -16.65 13.70
N VAL A 49 0.52 -15.68 14.23
CA VAL A 49 -0.16 -15.79 15.53
C VAL A 49 -1.57 -16.40 15.45
N GLY A 50 -1.99 -16.86 14.27
CA GLY A 50 -3.26 -17.56 14.05
C GLY A 50 -4.51 -16.68 13.96
N TYR A 51 -4.38 -15.36 13.78
CA TYR A 51 -5.53 -14.47 13.55
C TYR A 51 -6.11 -14.58 12.13
N LEU A 52 -5.34 -15.07 11.17
CA LEU A 52 -5.76 -15.26 9.78
C LEU A 52 -5.63 -16.73 9.37
N SER A 53 -6.67 -17.27 8.72
CA SER A 53 -6.54 -18.53 8.01
C SER A 53 -5.56 -18.39 6.84
N ARG A 54 -5.00 -19.51 6.37
CA ARG A 54 -4.09 -19.52 5.23
C ARG A 54 -4.74 -18.95 3.97
N GLU A 55 -6.00 -19.29 3.74
CA GLU A 55 -6.80 -18.81 2.61
C GLU A 55 -7.00 -17.30 2.71
N LYS A 56 -7.35 -16.80 3.90
CA LYS A 56 -7.60 -15.37 4.09
C LYS A 56 -6.32 -14.55 3.99
N PHE A 57 -5.22 -15.05 4.55
CA PHE A 57 -3.90 -14.44 4.38
C PHE A 57 -3.53 -14.33 2.91
N LYS A 58 -3.67 -15.42 2.14
CA LYS A 58 -3.35 -15.44 0.71
C LYS A 58 -4.18 -14.44 -0.09
N GLU A 59 -5.49 -14.36 0.18
CA GLU A 59 -6.38 -13.38 -0.46
C GLU A 59 -5.89 -11.93 -0.22
N LEU A 60 -5.56 -11.59 1.03
CA LEU A 60 -5.11 -10.26 1.43
C LEU A 60 -3.70 -9.94 0.90
N GLU A 61 -2.79 -10.92 0.91
CA GLU A 61 -1.46 -10.81 0.34
C GLU A 61 -1.52 -10.51 -1.16
N GLU A 62 -2.33 -11.26 -1.91
CA GLU A 62 -2.52 -11.03 -3.34
C GLU A 62 -3.10 -9.64 -3.64
N GLN A 63 -4.07 -9.18 -2.82
CA GLN A 63 -4.59 -7.81 -2.93
C GLN A 63 -3.48 -6.78 -2.70
N SER A 64 -2.68 -6.94 -1.65
CA SER A 64 -1.58 -6.03 -1.34
C SER A 64 -0.51 -6.01 -2.45
N ILE A 65 -0.19 -7.16 -3.05
CA ILE A 65 0.72 -7.25 -4.19
C ILE A 65 0.17 -6.47 -5.39
N ARG A 66 -1.13 -6.59 -5.68
CA ARG A 66 -1.78 -5.82 -6.76
C ARG A 66 -1.68 -4.31 -6.49
N VAL A 67 -1.96 -3.87 -5.27
CA VAL A 67 -1.84 -2.46 -4.87
C VAL A 67 -0.41 -1.95 -5.05
N ASN A 68 0.61 -2.71 -4.63
CA ASN A 68 2.02 -2.33 -4.81
C ASN A 68 2.40 -2.15 -6.30
N LYS A 69 1.90 -3.02 -7.18
CA LYS A 69 2.11 -2.90 -8.63
C LYS A 69 1.49 -1.60 -9.18
N LEU A 70 0.26 -1.28 -8.77
CA LEU A 70 -0.43 -0.05 -9.18
C LEU A 70 0.32 1.21 -8.71
N ILE A 71 0.68 1.27 -7.42
CA ILE A 71 1.44 2.40 -6.86
C ILE A 71 2.78 2.56 -7.58
N SER A 72 3.49 1.46 -7.85
CA SER A 72 4.76 1.49 -8.59
C SER A 72 4.58 1.97 -10.03
N GLY A 73 3.43 1.68 -10.66
CA GLY A 73 3.05 2.23 -11.96
C GLY A 73 2.84 3.75 -11.93
N LEU A 74 2.11 4.26 -10.92
CA LEU A 74 1.91 5.70 -10.71
C LEU A 74 3.22 6.44 -10.49
N ILE A 75 4.11 5.92 -9.63
CA ILE A 75 5.44 6.50 -9.41
C ILE A 75 6.24 6.54 -10.71
N ARG A 76 6.21 5.47 -11.51
CA ARG A 76 6.93 5.42 -12.79
C ARG A 76 6.38 6.42 -13.79
N TYR A 77 5.06 6.56 -13.87
CA TYR A 77 4.41 7.55 -14.73
C TYR A 77 4.84 8.97 -14.37
N CYS A 78 4.90 9.33 -13.08
CA CYS A 78 5.30 10.66 -12.64
C CYS A 78 6.82 10.94 -12.72
N LYS A 79 7.66 9.93 -12.96
CA LYS A 79 9.12 10.08 -13.12
C LYS A 79 9.57 10.05 -14.59
N LYS A 80 8.65 9.82 -15.53
CA LYS A 80 8.89 10.02 -16.96
C LYS A 80 8.83 11.51 -17.27
#